data_AF-A0A7J7ND22-F1
#
_entry.id   AF-A0A7J7ND22-F1
#
_cell.length_a   1.000
_cell.length_b   1.000
_cell.length_c   1.000
_cell.angle_alpha   90.00
_cell.angle_beta   90.00
_cell.angle_gamma   90.00
#
_symmetry.space_group_name_H-M   'P 1'
#
loop_
_entity.id
_entity.type
_entity.pdbx_description
1 polymer ?
#
loop_
_entity_poly.entity_id
_entity_poly.type
_entity_poly.pdbx_seq_one_letter_code
_entity_poly.pdbx_strand_id
1 'polypeptide(L)'
;MEIEDAGPEKPEGWLDDEPEEIDDPEASKPEAWDDEEDGAWEPPMVDNSKCEAAPGCGEWKKPMKQNSAYKGKWHASLIDNLNYKGIWKPQQIDNPDYFELEKPDFEPVAAIGIEIWTMQDGILFDNILIAADEKVTESYRETTWKPKFETEKEKQKSEDEAAGISDGLAGFQKKVFDLLYKVADDVFEKGEKQPYITIGVLVSVAVVVLSIIYKILFGGKKPAKVVTEESKSTSNSSDTTDQGTSGAKEEETDDAATTPRRRNTRREN
;
A
#
# COMPACT_ATOMS: atom_id res chain seq x y z
N MET A 1 11.09 43.21 -5.06
CA MET A 1 9.93 42.32 -4.88
C MET A 1 9.42 42.51 -3.47
N GLU A 2 10.31 42.38 -2.49
CA GLU A 2 10.09 42.86 -1.12
C GLU A 2 11.08 43.98 -0.77
N ILE A 3 10.80 44.71 0.31
CA ILE A 3 11.66 45.73 0.92
C ILE A 3 11.70 45.45 2.43
N GLU A 4 12.77 45.85 3.10
CA GLU A 4 12.86 45.74 4.56
C GLU A 4 11.70 46.50 5.23
N ASP A 5 11.02 45.87 6.17
CA ASP A 5 10.03 46.54 6.98
C ASP A 5 10.69 47.33 8.11
N ALA A 6 10.50 48.65 8.11
CA ALA A 6 10.99 49.53 9.16
C ALA A 6 10.10 49.56 10.42
N GLY A 7 8.93 48.91 10.39
CA GLY A 7 7.98 48.87 11.51
C GLY A 7 8.41 48.02 12.71
N PRO A 8 8.82 46.76 12.52
CA PRO A 8 9.22 45.90 13.62
C PRO A 8 10.62 46.26 14.14
N GLU A 9 10.70 46.41 15.46
CA GLU A 9 11.96 46.51 16.20
C GLU A 9 12.40 45.12 16.65
N LYS A 10 13.71 44.99 16.88
CA LYS A 10 14.29 43.73 17.35
C LYS A 10 13.73 43.38 18.73
N PRO A 11 13.24 42.14 18.96
CA PRO A 11 12.75 41.71 20.26
C PRO A 11 13.82 41.82 21.36
N GLU A 12 13.41 42.25 22.55
CA GLU A 12 14.28 42.22 23.73
C GLU A 12 14.59 40.76 24.11
N GLY A 13 15.89 40.43 24.26
CA GLY A 13 16.34 39.07 24.61
C GLY A 13 16.75 38.18 23.44
N TRP A 14 16.81 38.71 22.21
CA TRP A 14 17.38 38.02 21.05
C TRP A 14 18.87 37.69 21.24
N LEU A 15 19.29 36.46 20.91
CA LEU A 15 20.65 35.97 21.10
C LEU A 15 21.47 36.10 19.81
N ASP A 16 22.16 37.23 19.59
CA ASP A 16 22.94 37.43 18.34
C ASP A 16 24.19 36.55 18.23
N ASP A 17 24.79 36.21 19.36
CA ASP A 17 26.07 35.50 19.43
C ASP A 17 25.91 33.97 19.35
N GLU A 18 24.67 33.46 19.43
CA GLU A 18 24.38 32.03 19.35
C GLU A 18 23.80 31.69 17.96
N PRO A 19 24.30 30.67 17.26
CA PRO A 19 23.77 30.27 15.97
C PRO A 19 22.38 29.63 16.11
N GLU A 20 21.56 29.75 15.05
CA GLU A 20 20.21 29.17 14.98
C GLU A 20 20.27 27.63 14.95
N GLU A 21 21.22 27.09 14.19
CA GLU A 21 21.51 25.65 14.09
C GLU A 21 22.91 25.34 14.63
N ILE A 22 23.06 24.21 15.30
CA ILE A 22 24.33 23.66 15.79
C ILE A 22 24.53 22.25 15.24
N ASP A 23 25.78 21.81 15.15
CA ASP A 23 26.10 20.42 14.82
C ASP A 23 25.48 19.47 15.86
N ASP A 24 24.81 18.42 15.38
CA ASP A 24 24.20 17.42 16.26
C ASP A 24 25.27 16.73 17.13
N PRO A 25 25.22 16.91 18.47
CA PRO A 25 26.20 16.31 19.37
C PRO A 25 26.08 14.78 19.48
N GLU A 26 24.94 14.21 19.06
CA GLU A 26 24.71 12.76 19.06
C GLU A 26 25.11 12.11 17.74
N ALA A 27 25.30 12.90 16.68
CA ALA A 27 25.76 12.39 15.39
C ALA A 27 27.25 12.06 15.43
N SER A 28 27.59 10.85 14.97
CA SER A 28 28.97 10.42 14.78
C SER A 28 29.16 9.91 13.35
N LYS A 29 30.38 10.10 12.84
CA LYS A 29 30.76 9.61 11.52
C LYS A 29 30.49 8.11 11.41
N PRO A 30 29.69 7.66 10.43
CA PRO A 30 29.45 6.23 10.22
C PRO A 30 30.75 5.48 9.92
N GLU A 31 30.87 4.25 10.42
CA GLU A 31 32.06 3.40 10.20
C GLU A 31 32.30 3.09 8.71
N ALA A 32 31.24 3.11 7.90
CA ALA A 32 31.30 2.87 6.46
C ALA A 32 31.53 4.13 5.61
N TRP A 33 31.75 5.31 6.23
CA TRP A 33 31.99 6.56 5.51
C TRP A 33 33.46 6.69 5.12
N ASP A 34 33.72 6.87 3.83
CA ASP A 34 35.07 7.08 3.29
C ASP A 34 35.25 8.55 2.88
N ASP A 35 36.19 9.28 3.51
CA ASP A 35 36.39 10.70 3.18
C ASP A 35 36.96 10.91 1.76
N GLU A 36 37.60 9.89 1.17
CA GLU A 36 38.15 9.97 -0.19
C GLU A 36 37.06 9.80 -1.26
N GLU A 37 36.07 8.94 -1.00
CA GLU A 37 34.98 8.63 -1.95
C GLU A 37 33.70 9.44 -1.67
N ASP A 38 33.32 9.64 -0.39
CA ASP A 38 32.10 10.33 0.05
C ASP A 38 32.33 11.82 0.41
N GLY A 39 33.58 12.25 0.53
CA GLY A 39 33.97 13.60 0.96
C GLY A 39 34.07 13.75 2.48
N ALA A 40 34.51 14.92 2.97
CA ALA A 40 34.63 15.16 4.41
C ALA A 40 33.25 15.05 5.09
N TRP A 41 33.14 14.16 6.09
CA TRP A 41 31.91 14.01 6.85
C TRP A 41 31.60 15.28 7.67
N GLU A 42 30.39 15.82 7.50
CA GLU A 42 29.84 16.91 8.30
C GLU A 42 28.61 16.40 9.07
N PRO A 43 28.49 16.70 10.38
CA PRO A 43 27.32 16.31 11.16
C PRO A 43 26.06 17.03 10.65
N PRO A 44 24.86 16.43 10.80
CA PRO A 44 23.62 17.13 10.52
C PRO A 44 23.45 18.32 11.47
N MET A 45 22.92 19.41 10.92
CA MET A 45 22.55 20.61 11.68
C MET A 45 21.22 20.36 12.42
N VAL A 46 21.19 20.69 13.71
CA VAL A 46 19.99 20.61 14.57
C VAL A 46 19.71 21.96 15.23
N ASP A 47 18.45 22.21 15.55
CA ASP A 47 18.02 23.44 16.22
C ASP A 47 18.75 23.61 17.56
N ASN A 48 19.32 24.80 17.79
CA ASN A 48 20.02 25.08 19.04
C ASN A 48 19.02 25.19 20.20
N SER A 49 19.14 24.32 21.21
CA SER A 49 18.26 24.28 22.37
C SER A 49 18.20 25.60 23.17
N LYS A 50 19.23 26.45 23.08
CA LYS A 50 19.22 27.78 23.71
C LYS A 50 18.26 28.75 23.02
N CYS A 51 17.96 28.52 21.75
CA CYS A 51 17.09 29.34 20.93
C CYS A 51 15.61 29.08 21.20
N GLU A 52 15.25 27.89 21.67
CA GLU A 52 13.88 27.58 22.12
C GLU A 52 13.45 28.40 23.34
N ALA A 53 14.40 28.77 24.20
CA ALA A 53 14.16 29.56 25.41
C ALA A 53 14.20 31.08 25.17
N ALA A 54 14.63 31.51 23.98
CA ALA A 54 14.78 32.92 23.61
C ALA A 54 13.77 33.30 22.49
N PRO A 55 13.52 34.60 22.26
CA PRO A 55 12.70 35.07 21.13
C PRO A 55 13.30 34.74 19.75
N GLY A 56 14.59 34.42 19.68
CA GLY A 56 15.31 34.00 18.49
C GLY A 56 16.83 34.08 18.67
N CYS A 57 17.55 33.53 17.70
CA CYS A 57 19.00 33.40 17.67
C CYS A 57 19.61 33.86 16.35
N GLY A 58 20.92 34.05 16.33
CA GLY A 58 21.69 34.46 15.16
C GLY A 58 21.51 35.94 14.84
N GLU A 59 22.02 36.38 13.68
CA GLU A 59 21.92 37.77 13.28
C GLU A 59 20.46 38.14 12.97
N TRP A 60 19.86 39.01 13.80
CA TRP A 60 18.49 39.45 13.57
C TRP A 60 18.37 40.23 12.26
N LYS A 61 17.56 39.71 11.33
CA LYS A 61 17.22 40.38 10.08
C LYS A 61 15.81 40.95 10.16
N LYS A 62 15.65 42.21 9.78
CA LYS A 62 14.32 42.84 9.69
C LYS A 62 13.45 42.02 8.74
N PRO A 63 12.19 41.72 9.11
CA PRO A 63 11.29 41.02 8.23
C PRO A 63 11.07 41.84 6.96
N MET A 64 11.02 41.12 5.84
CA MET A 64 10.77 41.71 4.53
C MET A 64 9.26 41.90 4.35
N LYS A 65 8.86 43.08 3.88
CA LYS A 65 7.47 43.36 3.49
C LYS A 65 7.35 43.50 1.98
N GLN A 66 6.16 43.19 1.47
CA GLN A 66 5.83 43.39 0.07
C GLN A 66 5.98 44.88 -0.29
N ASN A 67 6.72 45.15 -1.37
CA ASN A 67 6.91 46.51 -1.85
C ASN A 67 5.68 46.95 -2.65
N SER A 68 4.87 47.85 -2.10
CA SER A 68 3.67 48.38 -2.77
C SER A 68 3.95 49.12 -4.08
N ALA A 69 5.18 49.60 -4.29
CA ALA A 69 5.61 50.24 -5.53
C ALA A 69 6.10 49.23 -6.59
N TYR A 70 6.33 47.97 -6.23
CA TYR A 70 6.80 46.94 -7.16
C TYR A 70 5.63 46.39 -7.98
N LYS A 71 5.59 46.70 -9.27
CA LYS A 71 4.53 46.29 -10.21
C LYS A 71 4.86 45.00 -10.97
N GLY A 72 5.86 44.24 -10.53
CA GLY A 72 6.41 43.10 -11.26
C GLY A 72 7.49 43.51 -12.27
N LYS A 73 8.02 42.52 -12.99
CA LYS A 73 8.90 42.79 -14.13
C LYS A 73 8.06 43.46 -15.22
N TRP A 74 8.55 44.54 -15.81
CA TRP A 74 7.86 45.18 -16.92
C TRP A 74 7.80 44.21 -18.10
N HIS A 75 6.60 44.00 -18.64
CA HIS A 75 6.38 43.23 -19.86
C HIS A 75 5.66 44.12 -20.86
N ALA A 76 6.21 44.23 -22.08
CA ALA A 76 5.52 44.87 -23.19
C ALA A 76 4.26 44.07 -23.53
N SER A 77 3.18 44.76 -23.91
CA SER A 77 2.00 44.09 -24.47
C SER A 77 2.39 43.35 -25.74
N LEU A 78 1.96 42.10 -25.86
CA LEU A 78 2.17 41.30 -27.06
C LEU A 78 1.27 41.87 -28.18
N ILE A 79 1.86 42.08 -29.35
CA ILE A 79 1.16 42.50 -30.58
C ILE A 79 1.28 41.35 -31.58
N ASP A 80 0.20 41.09 -32.33
CA ASP A 80 0.20 40.05 -33.35
C ASP A 80 1.26 40.34 -34.42
N ASN A 81 2.12 39.36 -34.67
CA ASN A 81 3.15 39.46 -35.69
C ASN A 81 2.51 39.31 -37.09
N LEU A 82 2.43 40.42 -37.82
CA LEU A 82 1.91 40.46 -39.20
C LEU A 82 2.67 39.54 -40.19
N ASN A 83 3.91 39.16 -39.86
CA ASN A 83 4.73 38.24 -40.67
C ASN A 83 4.61 36.76 -40.22
N TYR A 84 3.77 36.45 -39.25
CA TYR A 84 3.56 35.07 -38.80
C TYR A 84 2.79 34.28 -39.85
N LYS A 85 3.46 33.30 -40.48
CA LYS A 85 2.88 32.45 -41.54
C LYS A 85 2.22 31.18 -41.00
N GLY A 86 2.03 31.08 -39.69
CA GLY A 86 1.64 29.85 -39.01
C GLY A 86 2.83 28.99 -38.62
N ILE A 87 2.55 27.88 -37.94
CA ILE A 87 3.55 26.89 -37.56
C ILE A 87 4.04 26.21 -38.84
N TRP A 88 5.34 26.30 -39.10
CA TRP A 88 5.95 25.62 -40.25
C TRP A 88 5.65 24.12 -40.20
N LYS A 89 5.26 23.54 -41.32
CA LYS A 89 5.11 22.09 -41.50
C LYS A 89 5.96 21.67 -42.70
N PRO A 90 6.61 20.49 -42.65
CA PRO A 90 7.32 19.96 -43.79
C PRO A 90 6.34 19.73 -44.95
N GLN A 91 6.84 19.90 -46.17
CA GLN A 91 6.07 19.57 -47.37
C GLN A 91 5.85 18.06 -47.41
N GLN A 92 4.60 17.65 -47.63
CA GLN A 92 4.29 16.25 -47.88
C GLN A 92 4.73 15.90 -49.30
N ILE A 93 5.62 14.92 -49.41
CA ILE A 93 6.12 14.37 -50.67
C ILE A 93 5.54 12.96 -50.79
N ASP A 94 5.08 12.59 -51.98
CA ASP A 94 4.52 11.27 -52.22
C ASP A 94 5.56 10.19 -51.91
N ASN A 95 5.15 9.17 -51.14
CA ASN A 95 6.01 8.07 -50.76
C ASN A 95 6.21 7.12 -51.96
N PRO A 96 7.43 6.98 -52.52
CA PRO A 96 7.68 6.06 -53.63
C PRO A 96 7.49 4.59 -53.23
N ASP A 97 7.60 4.26 -51.95
CA ASP A 97 7.42 2.92 -51.40
C ASP A 97 5.99 2.68 -50.89
N TYR A 98 5.03 3.52 -51.29
CA TYR A 98 3.64 3.30 -50.93
C TYR A 98 3.11 2.03 -51.58
N PHE A 99 2.54 1.14 -50.77
CA PHE A 99 1.86 -0.05 -51.24
C PHE A 99 0.58 -0.26 -50.43
N GLU A 100 -0.42 -0.89 -51.07
CA GLU A 100 -1.67 -1.29 -50.44
C GLU A 100 -1.79 -2.81 -50.55
N LEU A 101 -2.01 -3.48 -49.42
CA LEU A 101 -2.27 -4.92 -49.37
C LEU A 101 -3.74 -5.15 -49.03
N GLU A 102 -4.55 -5.54 -50.01
CA GLU A 102 -5.96 -5.90 -49.79
C GLU A 102 -6.11 -7.21 -49.00
N LYS A 103 -5.18 -8.16 -49.20
CA LYS A 103 -5.14 -9.45 -48.52
C LYS A 103 -3.72 -9.77 -48.09
N PRO A 104 -3.38 -9.61 -46.81
CA PRO A 104 -2.10 -10.04 -46.29
C PRO A 104 -1.95 -11.56 -46.43
N ASP A 105 -0.80 -12.00 -46.95
CA ASP A 105 -0.42 -13.41 -46.98
C ASP A 105 0.41 -13.71 -45.72
N PHE A 106 -0.14 -14.55 -44.83
CA PHE A 106 0.51 -14.92 -43.58
C PHE A 106 1.03 -16.34 -43.66
N GLU A 107 2.23 -16.57 -43.12
CA GLU A 107 2.74 -17.92 -42.91
C GLU A 107 1.84 -18.70 -41.93
N PRO A 108 1.69 -20.03 -42.12
CA PRO A 108 0.84 -20.83 -41.26
C PRO A 108 1.32 -20.81 -39.81
N VAL A 109 0.42 -20.50 -38.88
CA VAL A 109 0.71 -20.46 -37.44
C VAL A 109 0.86 -21.89 -36.90
N ALA A 110 2.06 -22.24 -36.41
CA ALA A 110 2.37 -23.58 -35.92
C ALA A 110 2.40 -23.71 -34.39
N ALA A 111 2.56 -22.59 -33.66
CA ALA A 111 2.72 -22.61 -32.21
C ALA A 111 2.15 -21.34 -31.57
N ILE A 112 1.83 -21.45 -30.28
CA ILE A 112 1.42 -20.34 -29.42
C ILE A 112 2.51 -20.16 -28.37
N GLY A 113 3.05 -18.94 -28.26
CA GLY A 113 3.96 -18.53 -27.18
C GLY A 113 3.34 -17.39 -26.39
N ILE A 114 3.48 -17.43 -25.07
CA ILE A 114 3.13 -16.31 -24.18
C ILE A 114 4.44 -15.70 -23.71
N GLU A 115 4.78 -14.54 -24.27
CA GLU A 115 5.95 -13.76 -23.88
C GLU A 115 5.47 -12.48 -23.17
N ILE A 116 5.77 -12.35 -21.88
CA ILE A 116 5.37 -11.20 -21.06
C ILE A 116 6.52 -10.80 -20.13
N TRP A 117 6.71 -9.49 -19.99
CA TRP A 117 7.56 -8.91 -18.95
C TRP A 117 6.68 -8.39 -17.81
N THR A 118 6.80 -8.98 -16.62
CA THR A 118 6.03 -8.59 -15.43
C THR A 118 6.90 -8.64 -14.18
N MET A 119 6.64 -7.72 -13.25
CA MET A 119 7.23 -7.73 -11.90
C MET A 119 6.27 -8.39 -10.89
N GLN A 120 5.01 -8.59 -11.28
CA GLN A 120 3.95 -9.18 -10.48
C GLN A 120 3.79 -10.67 -10.78
N ASP A 121 3.61 -11.48 -9.74
CA ASP A 121 3.24 -12.88 -9.80
C ASP A 121 1.70 -13.07 -9.82
N GLY A 122 1.25 -14.33 -9.92
CA GLY A 122 -0.19 -14.65 -9.85
C GLY A 122 -1.00 -14.47 -11.14
N ILE A 123 -0.35 -14.27 -12.30
CA ILE A 123 -1.04 -14.18 -13.60
C ILE A 123 -1.39 -15.59 -14.08
N LEU A 124 -2.68 -15.82 -14.31
CA LEU A 124 -3.22 -17.10 -14.79
C LEU A 124 -3.74 -16.95 -16.21
N PHE A 125 -3.28 -17.83 -17.11
CA PHE A 125 -3.80 -17.96 -18.47
C PHE A 125 -4.61 -19.26 -18.56
N ASP A 126 -5.84 -19.16 -19.04
CA ASP A 126 -6.74 -20.29 -19.26
C ASP A 126 -7.56 -20.04 -20.54
N ASN A 127 -8.19 -21.09 -21.07
CA ASN A 127 -9.13 -21.03 -22.20
C ASN A 127 -8.54 -20.48 -23.51
N ILE A 128 -7.32 -20.89 -23.87
CA ILE A 128 -6.71 -20.53 -25.15
C ILE A 128 -7.43 -21.27 -26.29
N LEU A 129 -8.16 -20.53 -27.13
CA LEU A 129 -8.89 -21.05 -28.29
C LEU A 129 -8.38 -20.42 -29.58
N ILE A 130 -8.03 -21.24 -30.57
CA ILE A 130 -7.79 -20.82 -31.96
C ILE A 130 -8.93 -21.34 -32.83
N ALA A 131 -9.67 -20.44 -33.46
CA ALA A 131 -10.74 -20.79 -34.39
C ALA A 131 -10.78 -19.80 -35.57
N ALA A 132 -11.21 -20.28 -36.74
CA ALA A 132 -11.44 -19.43 -37.92
C ALA A 132 -12.84 -18.82 -37.94
N ASP A 133 -13.79 -19.43 -37.21
CA ASP A 133 -15.20 -19.04 -37.19
C ASP A 133 -15.58 -18.30 -35.91
N GLU A 134 -16.20 -17.14 -36.07
CA GLU A 134 -16.68 -16.30 -34.97
C GLU A 134 -17.77 -17.00 -34.14
N LYS A 135 -18.69 -17.70 -34.79
CA LYS A 135 -19.80 -18.40 -34.12
C LYS A 135 -19.32 -19.49 -33.16
N VAL A 136 -18.25 -20.19 -33.52
CA VAL A 136 -17.64 -21.23 -32.66
C VAL A 136 -17.04 -20.57 -31.42
N THR A 137 -16.32 -19.47 -31.62
CA THR A 137 -15.73 -18.67 -30.54
C THR A 137 -16.79 -18.10 -29.60
N GLU A 138 -17.91 -17.61 -30.14
CA GLU A 138 -19.03 -17.12 -29.35
C GLU A 138 -19.68 -18.22 -28.50
N SER A 139 -19.99 -19.37 -29.11
CA SER A 139 -20.57 -20.49 -28.38
C SER A 139 -19.65 -20.95 -27.23
N TYR A 140 -18.34 -21.04 -27.47
CA TYR A 140 -17.36 -21.43 -26.45
C TYR A 140 -17.27 -20.40 -25.32
N ARG A 141 -17.30 -19.10 -25.66
CA ARG A 141 -17.33 -18.00 -24.68
C ARG A 141 -18.54 -18.11 -23.76
N GLU A 142 -19.71 -18.41 -24.31
CA GLU A 142 -20.95 -18.54 -23.55
C GLU A 142 -21.01 -19.80 -22.69
N THR A 143 -20.49 -20.92 -23.18
CA THR A 143 -20.56 -22.20 -22.45
C THR A 143 -19.47 -22.35 -21.40
N THR A 144 -18.25 -21.86 -21.68
CA THR A 144 -17.07 -22.19 -20.87
C THR A 144 -16.60 -21.00 -20.04
N TRP A 145 -16.37 -19.84 -20.67
CA TRP A 145 -15.82 -18.68 -19.97
C TRP A 145 -16.88 -17.96 -19.12
N LYS A 146 -18.05 -17.68 -19.69
CA LYS A 146 -19.07 -16.83 -19.07
C LYS A 146 -19.56 -17.34 -17.70
N PRO A 147 -19.87 -18.64 -17.49
CA PRO A 147 -20.32 -19.12 -16.18
C PRO A 147 -19.22 -19.03 -15.11
N LYS A 148 -17.97 -19.30 -15.49
CA LYS A 148 -16.79 -19.16 -14.62
C LYS A 148 -16.59 -17.69 -14.24
N PHE A 149 -16.62 -16.79 -15.22
CA PHE A 149 -16.46 -15.36 -15.03
C PHE A 149 -17.52 -14.74 -14.12
N GLU A 150 -18.80 -15.09 -14.30
CA GLU A 150 -19.88 -14.60 -13.44
C GLU A 150 -19.67 -15.04 -11.99
N THR A 151 -19.29 -16.30 -11.76
CA THR A 151 -18.98 -16.83 -10.43
C THR A 151 -17.75 -16.16 -9.81
N GLU A 152 -16.68 -15.97 -10.58
CA GLU A 152 -15.45 -15.31 -10.10
C GLU A 152 -15.68 -13.84 -9.76
N LYS A 153 -16.47 -13.13 -10.58
CA LYS A 153 -16.83 -11.74 -10.35
C LYS A 153 -17.66 -11.56 -9.08
N GLU A 154 -18.60 -12.48 -8.81
CA GLU A 154 -19.38 -12.46 -7.56
C GLU A 154 -18.49 -12.72 -6.34
N LYS A 155 -17.57 -13.68 -6.42
CA LYS A 155 -16.60 -13.96 -5.36
C LYS A 155 -15.67 -12.77 -5.11
N GLN A 156 -15.10 -12.20 -6.17
CA GLN A 156 -14.23 -11.03 -6.06
C GLN A 156 -14.96 -9.85 -5.41
N LYS A 157 -16.21 -9.57 -5.82
CA LYS A 157 -17.00 -8.53 -5.17
C LYS A 157 -17.22 -8.81 -3.68
N SER A 158 -17.49 -10.06 -3.31
CA SER A 158 -17.66 -10.44 -1.88
C SER A 158 -16.35 -10.35 -1.09
N GLU A 159 -15.22 -10.66 -1.72
CA GLU A 159 -13.87 -10.56 -1.13
C GLU A 159 -13.46 -9.09 -0.96
N ASP A 160 -13.74 -8.22 -1.95
CA ASP A 160 -13.49 -6.78 -1.87
C ASP A 160 -14.36 -6.12 -0.79
N GLU A 161 -15.64 -6.51 -0.68
CA GLU A 161 -16.53 -6.02 0.39
C GLU A 161 -16.06 -6.52 1.76
N ALA A 162 -15.63 -7.78 1.88
CA ALA A 162 -15.09 -8.34 3.13
C ALA A 162 -13.73 -7.72 3.51
N ALA A 163 -12.86 -7.43 2.54
CA ALA A 163 -11.57 -6.77 2.72
C ALA A 163 -11.76 -5.30 3.14
N GLY A 164 -12.72 -4.59 2.55
CA GLY A 164 -13.09 -3.24 2.99
C GLY A 164 -13.62 -3.20 4.43
N ILE A 165 -14.32 -4.26 4.87
CA ILE A 165 -14.79 -4.40 6.25
C ILE A 165 -13.64 -4.79 7.20
N SER A 166 -12.73 -5.68 6.78
CA SER A 166 -11.61 -6.13 7.62
C SER A 166 -10.56 -5.03 7.82
N ASP A 167 -10.27 -4.22 6.80
CA ASP A 167 -9.35 -3.09 6.90
C ASP A 167 -9.91 -1.99 7.82
N GLY A 168 -11.23 -1.75 7.76
CA GLY A 168 -11.94 -0.87 8.69
C GLY A 168 -11.93 -1.37 10.14
N LEU A 169 -12.03 -2.69 10.35
CA LEU A 169 -12.02 -3.29 11.70
C LEU A 169 -10.59 -3.35 12.29
N ALA A 170 -9.57 -3.62 11.46
CA ALA A 170 -8.17 -3.62 11.87
C ALA A 170 -7.71 -2.21 12.30
N GLY A 171 -8.15 -1.17 11.58
CA GLY A 171 -7.92 0.23 11.97
C GLY A 171 -8.57 0.61 13.32
N PHE A 172 -9.75 0.06 13.62
CA PHE A 172 -10.42 0.26 14.91
C PHE A 172 -9.73 -0.50 16.04
N GLN A 173 -9.31 -1.76 15.80
CA GLN A 173 -8.56 -2.55 16.77
C GLN A 173 -7.22 -1.89 17.13
N LYS A 174 -6.48 -1.33 16.16
CA LYS A 174 -5.24 -0.57 16.44
C LYS A 174 -5.49 0.65 17.32
N LYS A 175 -6.52 1.45 17.04
CA LYS A 175 -6.86 2.61 17.88
C LYS A 175 -7.24 2.24 19.32
N VAL A 176 -7.95 1.12 19.48
CA VAL A 176 -8.31 0.61 20.81
C VAL A 176 -7.07 0.08 21.55
N PHE A 177 -6.17 -0.63 20.86
CA PHE A 177 -4.91 -1.11 21.44
C PHE A 177 -3.96 0.04 21.81
N ASP A 178 -3.81 1.06 20.96
CA ASP A 178 -2.98 2.24 21.25
C ASP A 178 -3.51 3.02 22.46
N LEU A 179 -4.83 3.17 22.57
CA LEU A 179 -5.45 3.79 23.74
C LEU A 179 -5.21 2.94 24.99
N LEU A 180 -5.29 1.62 24.88
CA LEU A 180 -5.00 0.69 25.98
C LEU A 180 -3.54 0.73 26.40
N TYR A 181 -2.59 0.80 25.47
CA TYR A 181 -1.16 0.93 25.75
C TYR A 181 -0.85 2.26 26.42
N LYS A 182 -1.45 3.36 25.95
CA LYS A 182 -1.28 4.69 26.56
C LYS A 182 -1.84 4.76 27.98
N VAL A 183 -2.98 4.10 28.22
CA VAL A 183 -3.53 3.96 29.58
C VAL A 183 -2.68 3.02 30.43
N ALA A 184 -2.10 1.97 29.85
CA ALA A 184 -1.19 1.09 30.57
C ALA A 184 0.08 1.82 31.00
N ASP A 185 0.72 2.60 30.13
CA ASP A 185 1.89 3.42 30.46
C ASP A 185 1.58 4.41 31.59
N ASP A 186 0.46 5.13 31.51
CA ASP A 186 0.06 6.08 32.56
C ASP A 186 -0.26 5.37 33.90
N VAL A 187 -0.65 4.10 33.87
CA VAL A 187 -0.86 3.24 35.04
C VAL A 187 0.46 2.67 35.58
N PHE A 188 1.43 2.33 34.72
CA PHE A 188 2.77 1.89 35.14
C PHE A 188 3.54 3.04 35.80
N GLU A 189 3.50 4.23 35.21
CA GLU A 189 4.19 5.43 35.72
C GLU A 189 3.55 5.96 37.03
N LYS A 190 2.22 5.82 37.19
CA LYS A 190 1.52 6.09 38.46
C LYS A 190 1.58 4.92 39.46
N GLY A 191 1.94 3.72 39.01
CA GLY A 191 2.06 2.52 39.84
C GLY A 191 3.18 2.58 40.86
N GLU A 192 4.26 3.28 40.54
CA GLU A 192 5.34 3.55 41.48
C GLU A 192 4.95 4.59 42.55
N LYS A 193 3.94 5.44 42.28
CA LYS A 193 3.51 6.53 43.17
C LYS A 193 2.33 6.16 44.09
N GLN A 194 1.48 5.21 43.70
CA GLN A 194 0.24 4.82 44.42
C GLN A 194 -0.11 3.32 44.23
N PRO A 195 0.52 2.39 44.98
CA PRO A 195 0.37 0.94 44.75
C PRO A 195 -1.05 0.40 45.00
N TYR A 196 -1.84 1.01 45.89
CA TYR A 196 -3.20 0.55 46.18
C TYR A 196 -4.21 0.91 45.07
N ILE A 197 -4.02 2.06 44.41
CA ILE A 197 -4.92 2.52 43.34
C ILE A 197 -4.70 1.69 42.08
N THR A 198 -3.45 1.38 41.74
CA THR A 198 -3.11 0.56 40.57
C THR A 198 -3.57 -0.89 40.70
N ILE A 199 -3.47 -1.49 41.89
CA ILE A 199 -4.08 -2.80 42.18
C ILE A 199 -5.60 -2.75 41.96
N GLY A 200 -6.27 -1.69 42.41
CA GLY A 200 -7.72 -1.50 42.21
C GLY A 200 -8.12 -1.41 40.73
N VAL A 201 -7.37 -0.63 39.94
CA VAL A 201 -7.61 -0.48 38.49
C VAL A 201 -7.40 -1.81 37.76
N LEU A 202 -6.30 -2.51 38.01
CA LEU A 202 -6.03 -3.82 37.39
C LEU A 202 -7.10 -4.87 37.72
N VAL A 203 -7.56 -4.93 38.98
CA VAL A 203 -8.65 -5.84 39.38
C VAL A 203 -9.96 -5.47 38.67
N SER A 204 -10.29 -4.19 38.55
CA SER A 204 -11.50 -3.76 37.85
C SER A 204 -11.48 -4.09 36.35
N VAL A 205 -10.33 -3.90 35.68
CA VAL A 205 -10.15 -4.28 34.27
C VAL A 205 -10.28 -5.79 34.13
N ALA A 206 -9.65 -6.58 35.00
CA ALA A 206 -9.75 -8.03 35.00
C ALA A 206 -11.19 -8.52 35.21
N VAL A 207 -11.96 -7.89 36.10
CA VAL A 207 -13.37 -8.23 36.33
C VAL A 207 -14.23 -7.89 35.12
N VAL A 208 -14.00 -6.76 34.45
CA VAL A 208 -14.72 -6.40 33.22
C VAL A 208 -14.41 -7.41 32.11
N VAL A 209 -13.14 -7.74 31.89
CA VAL A 209 -12.70 -8.73 30.89
C VAL A 209 -13.29 -10.11 31.21
N LEU A 210 -13.21 -10.58 32.46
CA LEU A 210 -13.82 -11.84 32.89
C LEU A 210 -15.35 -11.83 32.76
N SER A 211 -16.01 -10.71 33.00
CA SER A 211 -17.47 -10.60 32.84
C SER A 211 -17.90 -10.65 31.37
N ILE A 212 -17.12 -10.06 30.47
CA ILE A 212 -17.34 -10.12 29.02
C ILE A 212 -17.11 -11.56 28.53
N ILE A 213 -16.01 -12.19 28.95
CA ILE A 213 -15.72 -13.61 28.65
C ILE A 213 -16.83 -14.51 29.20
N TYR A 214 -17.29 -14.28 30.43
CA TYR A 214 -18.39 -15.03 31.03
C TYR A 214 -19.72 -14.83 30.27
N LYS A 215 -20.02 -13.61 29.80
CA LYS A 215 -21.21 -13.37 28.98
C LYS A 215 -21.11 -13.97 27.58
N ILE A 216 -19.92 -14.06 26.99
CA ILE A 216 -19.71 -14.74 25.70
C ILE A 216 -19.83 -16.26 25.87
N LEU A 217 -19.29 -16.83 26.95
CA LEU A 217 -19.31 -18.27 27.21
C LEU A 217 -20.65 -18.79 27.77
N PHE A 218 -21.37 -18.00 28.56
CA PHE A 218 -22.58 -18.44 29.28
C PHE A 218 -23.85 -17.63 28.95
N GLY A 219 -23.77 -16.58 28.15
CA GLY A 219 -24.90 -15.71 27.77
C GLY A 219 -25.69 -16.18 26.56
N GLY A 220 -26.01 -17.47 26.48
CA GLY A 220 -26.91 -18.01 25.45
C GLY A 220 -28.38 -17.62 25.71
N LYS A 221 -28.97 -16.80 24.83
CA LYS A 221 -30.42 -16.60 24.76
C LYS A 221 -31.10 -17.91 24.33
N LYS A 222 -32.17 -18.28 25.05
CA LYS A 222 -33.05 -19.43 24.75
C LYS A 222 -33.59 -19.34 23.32
N PRO A 223 -33.74 -20.46 22.59
CA PRO A 223 -34.37 -20.46 21.28
C PRO A 223 -35.86 -20.15 21.39
N ALA A 224 -36.34 -19.28 20.50
CA ALA A 224 -37.76 -19.05 20.28
C ALA A 224 -38.42 -20.34 19.77
N LYS A 225 -39.54 -20.70 20.39
CA LYS A 225 -40.40 -21.83 20.06
C LYS A 225 -41.06 -21.58 18.71
N VAL A 226 -40.62 -22.29 17.66
CA VAL A 226 -41.41 -22.45 16.43
C VAL A 226 -42.53 -23.43 16.75
N VAL A 227 -43.77 -22.96 16.65
CA VAL A 227 -44.97 -23.80 16.61
C VAL A 227 -45.06 -24.34 15.19
N THR A 228 -45.01 -25.67 15.04
CA THR A 228 -45.44 -26.35 13.82
C THR A 228 -46.58 -27.27 14.21
N GLU A 229 -47.74 -27.05 13.59
CA GLU A 229 -48.93 -27.88 13.68
C GLU A 229 -48.71 -29.28 13.10
N GLU A 230 -49.62 -30.17 13.49
CA GLU A 230 -49.59 -31.63 13.44
C GLU A 230 -49.56 -32.29 12.05
N SER A 231 -48.91 -33.48 12.03
CA SER A 231 -49.31 -34.81 11.50
C SER A 231 -50.24 -34.89 10.27
N LYS A 232 -50.13 -35.83 9.31
CA LYS A 232 -49.81 -37.28 9.28
C LYS A 232 -49.87 -37.66 7.77
N SER A 233 -49.31 -38.71 7.16
CA SER A 233 -49.08 -40.09 7.59
C SER A 233 -48.42 -40.93 6.47
N THR A 234 -47.66 -41.96 6.90
CA THR A 234 -47.69 -43.36 6.40
C THR A 234 -46.52 -43.92 5.55
N SER A 235 -45.78 -44.82 6.24
CA SER A 235 -45.16 -46.10 5.82
C SER A 235 -43.91 -46.07 4.91
N ASN A 236 -42.92 -46.96 5.03
CA ASN A 236 -42.64 -48.05 5.95
C ASN A 236 -41.15 -48.41 5.84
N SER A 237 -40.61 -48.85 6.98
CA SER A 237 -39.59 -49.90 7.20
C SER A 237 -38.27 -50.03 6.42
N SER A 238 -37.28 -50.36 7.25
CA SER A 238 -36.15 -51.30 7.09
C SER A 238 -34.86 -50.72 6.53
N ASP A 239 -33.67 -51.07 7.00
CA ASP A 239 -33.15 -51.60 8.27
C ASP A 239 -31.62 -51.55 8.13
N THR A 240 -30.92 -51.44 9.25
CA THR A 240 -29.56 -51.98 9.51
C THR A 240 -28.33 -51.38 8.78
N THR A 241 -27.60 -50.57 9.56
CA THR A 241 -26.25 -50.83 10.12
C THR A 241 -25.24 -51.65 9.29
N ASP A 242 -24.03 -51.13 9.05
CA ASP A 242 -22.84 -51.57 9.81
C ASP A 242 -21.61 -50.65 9.63
N GLN A 243 -20.81 -50.68 10.68
CA GLN A 243 -19.60 -49.94 11.01
C GLN A 243 -18.33 -50.55 10.40
N GLY A 244 -17.24 -49.78 10.54
CA GLY A 244 -15.90 -50.32 10.85
C GLY A 244 -14.87 -50.08 9.75
N THR A 245 -13.88 -49.19 9.84
CA THR A 245 -12.81 -48.91 10.84
C THR A 245 -11.45 -49.45 10.41
N SER A 246 -10.42 -48.62 10.68
CA SER A 246 -8.97 -48.89 10.76
C SER A 246 -8.24 -49.16 9.43
N GLY A 247 -7.02 -48.67 9.18
CA GLY A 247 -6.08 -47.88 9.97
C GLY A 247 -4.67 -47.96 9.33
N ALA A 248 -3.78 -47.08 9.80
CA ALA A 248 -2.30 -47.10 9.72
C ALA A 248 -1.56 -46.51 8.49
N LYS A 249 -1.01 -45.30 8.72
CA LYS A 249 0.39 -44.84 8.58
C LYS A 249 1.39 -45.64 7.74
N GLU A 250 2.20 -44.92 6.93
CA GLU A 250 3.62 -44.65 7.21
C GLU A 250 4.19 -43.56 6.26
N GLU A 251 5.06 -42.70 6.82
CA GLU A 251 5.98 -41.76 6.16
C GLU A 251 7.28 -42.48 5.79
N GLU A 252 7.97 -42.07 4.73
CA GLU A 252 9.44 -41.97 4.75
C GLU A 252 9.96 -40.98 3.69
N THR A 253 11.07 -40.33 4.06
CA THR A 253 11.82 -39.25 3.42
C THR A 253 12.93 -39.78 2.50
N ASP A 254 13.47 -38.95 1.59
CA ASP A 254 14.90 -38.56 1.56
C ASP A 254 15.35 -37.91 0.23
N ASP A 255 16.17 -36.87 0.40
CA ASP A 255 16.89 -36.07 -0.58
C ASP A 255 18.05 -36.81 -1.28
N ALA A 256 18.39 -36.39 -2.51
CA ALA A 256 19.77 -36.43 -3.01
C ALA A 256 20.02 -35.43 -4.17
N ALA A 257 21.04 -34.59 -3.98
CA ALA A 257 21.57 -33.62 -4.94
C ALA A 257 22.53 -34.24 -5.99
N THR A 258 22.74 -33.54 -7.12
CA THR A 258 24.06 -33.04 -7.65
C THR A 258 24.12 -32.97 -9.20
N THR A 259 24.48 -31.78 -9.71
CA THR A 259 24.65 -31.23 -11.09
C THR A 259 25.82 -31.81 -11.92
N PRO A 260 26.32 -31.29 -13.10
CA PRO A 260 25.89 -30.22 -14.05
C PRO A 260 26.07 -30.55 -15.59
N ARG A 261 25.70 -29.65 -16.53
CA ARG A 261 26.30 -29.65 -17.90
C ARG A 261 26.46 -28.24 -18.52
N ARG A 262 27.72 -27.84 -18.70
CA ARG A 262 28.21 -26.67 -19.46
C ARG A 262 27.83 -26.75 -20.95
N ARG A 263 27.55 -25.60 -21.58
CA ARG A 263 27.53 -25.44 -23.05
C ARG A 263 28.54 -24.38 -23.48
N ASN A 264 29.44 -24.78 -24.37
CA ASN A 264 30.45 -23.92 -24.99
C ASN A 264 29.84 -23.03 -26.09
N THR A 265 30.54 -21.91 -26.29
CA THR A 265 30.44 -20.85 -27.29
C THR A 265 30.49 -21.34 -28.75
N ARG A 266 29.87 -20.59 -29.69
CA ARG A 266 30.53 -20.17 -30.97
C ARG A 266 29.71 -19.16 -31.83
N ARG A 267 30.37 -18.00 -32.03
CA ARG A 267 30.45 -17.06 -33.19
C ARG A 267 29.20 -16.45 -33.85
N GLU A 268 29.16 -15.14 -33.70
CA GLU A 268 28.61 -14.14 -34.61
C GLU A 268 29.42 -14.07 -35.93
N ASN A 269 28.70 -13.76 -37.00
CA ASN A 269 29.15 -13.17 -38.25
C ASN A 269 28.20 -12.02 -38.54
#